data_AF-A0A943PVZ8-F1
#
_entry.id   AF-A0A943PVZ8-F1
#
_cell.length_a   1.000
_cell.length_b   1.000
_cell.length_c   1.000
_cell.angle_alpha   90.00
_cell.angle_beta   90.00
_cell.angle_gamma   90.00
#
_symmetry.space_group_name_H-M   'P 1'
#
loop_
_entity.id
_entity.type
_entity.pdbx_description
1 polymer ?
#
loop_
_entity_poly.entity_id
_entity_poly.type
_entity_poly.pdbx_seq_one_letter_code
_entity_poly.pdbx_strand_id
1 'polypeptide(L)'
;MKKLSFIFLIIFIFSGCSNLNFWSKYKENKIKKQYTQLSKRFDSLVSEEIEEDKRAELEEDFSKYRNRINSSGGKDKEYNNTVRELVLSSDIKIQYLKDLKD
;
A
#
# COMPACT_ATOMS: atom_id res chain seq x y z
N MET A 1 -53.61 13.49 18.32
CA MET A 1 -53.24 13.43 16.89
C MET A 1 -51.89 14.12 16.70
N LYS A 2 -50.89 13.40 16.18
CA LYS A 2 -49.90 13.79 15.14
C LYS A 2 -49.43 15.27 15.15
N LYS A 3 -48.14 15.65 15.16
CA LYS A 3 -46.98 15.26 14.32
C LYS A 3 -45.70 15.83 14.99
N LEU A 4 -44.62 15.07 15.16
CA LEU A 4 -43.40 15.09 14.33
C LEU A 4 -42.95 16.48 13.86
N SER A 5 -41.73 16.87 14.26
CA SER A 5 -40.56 17.17 13.40
C SER A 5 -39.54 18.02 14.19
N PHE A 6 -38.45 17.43 14.70
CA PHE A 6 -37.13 17.40 14.04
C PHE A 6 -36.81 18.68 13.27
N ILE A 7 -35.98 19.57 13.85
CA ILE A 7 -35.01 20.41 13.14
C ILE A 7 -33.80 20.58 14.09
N PHE A 8 -32.86 19.65 14.03
CA PHE A 8 -31.45 19.92 14.35
C PHE A 8 -30.82 20.28 13.00
N LEU A 9 -30.79 21.57 12.68
CA LEU A 9 -30.12 22.09 11.50
C LEU A 9 -28.96 22.95 11.98
N ILE A 10 -27.84 22.84 11.24
CA ILE A 10 -26.63 23.67 11.25
C ILE A 10 -25.46 23.05 12.05
N ILE A 11 -24.88 21.98 11.48
CA ILE A 11 -23.41 21.84 11.38
C ILE A 11 -23.06 21.40 9.94
N PHE A 12 -23.31 22.30 9.01
CA PHE A 12 -22.50 22.50 7.80
C PHE A 12 -22.11 23.98 7.96
N ILE A 13 -20.86 24.41 7.96
CA ILE A 13 -19.89 24.44 6.85
C ILE A 13 -18.48 24.64 7.47
N PHE A 14 -17.42 24.20 6.78
CA PHE A 14 -15.97 24.49 6.96
C PHE A 14 -15.03 23.39 7.51
N SER A 15 -15.13 22.17 6.98
CA SER A 15 -13.97 21.23 6.96
C SER A 15 -13.80 20.48 5.63
N GLY A 16 -14.38 21.00 4.55
CA GLY A 16 -14.35 20.40 3.21
C GLY A 16 -13.09 20.77 2.40
N CYS A 17 -11.91 20.35 2.85
CA CYS A 17 -10.73 20.13 1.98
C CYS A 17 -9.53 19.51 2.72
N SER A 18 -9.44 19.67 4.04
CA SER A 18 -8.33 19.12 4.85
C SER A 18 -8.43 17.61 5.11
N ASN A 19 -9.63 17.04 5.05
CA ASN A 19 -9.83 15.62 5.32
C ASN A 19 -9.28 14.72 4.20
N LEU A 20 -9.55 15.03 2.93
CA LEU A 20 -9.12 14.20 1.79
C LEU A 20 -7.59 14.04 1.70
N ASN A 21 -6.83 15.13 1.95
CA ASN A 21 -5.36 15.08 1.98
C ASN A 21 -4.82 14.28 3.17
N PHE A 22 -5.50 14.30 4.31
CA PHE A 22 -5.11 13.52 5.49
C PHE A 22 -5.29 12.01 5.27
N TRP A 23 -6.41 11.58 4.69
CA TRP A 23 -6.66 10.16 4.36
C TRP A 23 -5.72 9.64 3.27
N SER A 24 -5.41 10.46 2.26
CA SER A 24 -4.45 10.12 1.20
C SER A 24 -3.04 9.90 1.76
N LYS A 25 -2.57 10.80 2.62
CA LYS A 25 -1.24 10.70 3.27
C LYS A 25 -1.14 9.50 4.23
N TYR A 26 -2.22 9.17 4.95
CA TYR A 26 -2.26 7.98 5.81
C TYR A 26 -2.15 6.69 4.99
N LYS A 27 -2.88 6.62 3.86
CA LYS A 27 -2.83 5.48 2.92
C LYS A 27 -1.42 5.30 2.35
N GLU A 28 -0.78 6.39 1.92
CA GLU A 28 0.61 6.37 1.42
C GLU A 28 1.60 5.89 2.49
N ASN A 29 1.53 6.43 3.71
CA ASN A 29 2.43 6.01 4.79
C ASN A 29 2.30 4.52 5.13
N LYS A 30 1.08 4.00 5.09
CA LYS A 30 0.85 2.56 5.29
C LYS A 30 1.49 1.73 4.18
N ILE A 31 1.36 2.17 2.92
CA ILE A 31 1.98 1.52 1.75
C ILE A 31 3.51 1.54 1.86
N LYS A 32 4.09 2.68 2.22
CA LYS A 32 5.54 2.83 2.47
C LYS A 32 6.02 1.90 3.57
N LYS A 33 5.35 1.89 4.72
CA LYS A 33 5.73 1.06 5.87
C LYS A 33 5.74 -0.43 5.52
N GLN A 34 4.72 -0.90 4.80
CA GLN A 34 4.65 -2.29 4.36
C GLN A 34 5.81 -2.63 3.42
N TYR A 35 6.11 -1.77 2.45
CA TYR A 35 7.26 -1.97 1.57
C TYR A 35 8.58 -2.01 2.34
N THR A 36 8.81 -1.10 3.30
CA THR A 36 10.03 -1.10 4.11
C THR A 36 10.20 -2.41 4.89
N GLN A 37 9.11 -3.00 5.41
CA GLN A 37 9.18 -4.28 6.11
C GLN A 37 9.58 -5.43 5.17
N LEU A 38 8.98 -5.48 3.97
CA LEU A 38 9.35 -6.46 2.94
C LEU A 38 10.80 -6.26 2.47
N SER A 39 11.22 -5.02 2.28
CA SER A 39 12.59 -4.69 1.89
C SER A 39 13.60 -5.17 2.93
N LYS A 40 13.34 -4.98 4.22
CA LYS A 40 14.25 -5.47 5.27
C LYS A 40 14.37 -6.99 5.29
N ARG A 41 13.26 -7.69 5.05
CA ARG A 41 13.27 -9.16 4.95
C ARG A 41 14.05 -9.61 3.71
N PHE A 42 13.94 -8.90 2.59
CA PHE A 42 14.77 -9.12 1.40
C PHE A 42 16.24 -8.93 1.72
N ASP A 43 16.59 -7.81 2.35
CA ASP A 43 17.98 -7.47 2.65
C ASP A 43 18.61 -8.50 3.61
N SER A 44 17.84 -9.05 4.57
CA SER A 44 18.26 -10.15 5.43
C SER A 44 18.45 -11.46 4.65
N LEU A 45 17.48 -11.83 3.79
CA LEU A 45 17.57 -13.03 2.95
C LEU A 45 18.83 -13.05 2.08
N VAL A 46 19.17 -11.92 1.44
CA VAL A 46 20.36 -11.84 0.56
C VAL A 46 21.68 -11.71 1.33
N SER A 47 21.63 -11.41 2.63
CA SER A 47 22.81 -11.32 3.50
C SER A 47 23.15 -12.62 4.22
N GLU A 48 22.21 -13.56 4.25
CA GLU A 48 22.31 -14.86 4.92
C GLU A 48 22.38 -15.98 3.88
N GLU A 49 22.53 -17.23 4.35
CA GLU A 49 22.34 -18.38 3.48
C GLU A 49 20.88 -18.41 2.99
N ILE A 50 20.70 -18.55 1.68
CA ILE A 50 19.37 -18.46 1.07
C ILE A 50 18.59 -19.73 1.40
N GLU A 51 17.63 -19.61 2.31
CA GLU A 51 16.62 -20.63 2.54
C GLU A 51 15.49 -20.49 1.52
N GLU A 52 15.28 -21.53 0.70
CA GLU A 52 14.31 -21.54 -0.41
C GLU A 52 12.88 -21.21 0.05
N ASP A 53 12.47 -21.72 1.22
CA ASP A 53 11.15 -21.42 1.80
C ASP A 53 10.98 -19.93 2.09
N LYS A 54 12.02 -19.29 2.67
CA LYS A 54 12.01 -17.85 2.95
C LYS A 54 12.01 -17.03 1.66
N ARG A 55 12.76 -17.45 0.65
CA ARG A 55 12.78 -16.83 -0.69
C ARG A 55 11.39 -16.89 -1.34
N ALA A 56 10.76 -18.06 -1.35
CA ALA A 56 9.43 -18.29 -1.92
C ALA A 56 8.35 -17.46 -1.22
N GLU A 57 8.36 -17.43 0.11
CA GLU A 57 7.43 -16.60 0.91
C GLU A 57 7.58 -15.12 0.55
N LEU A 58 8.83 -14.65 0.42
CA LEU A 58 9.12 -13.27 0.10
C LEU A 58 8.66 -12.88 -1.32
N GLU A 59 8.81 -13.79 -2.29
CA GLU A 59 8.33 -13.59 -3.66
C GLU A 59 6.80 -13.44 -3.68
N GLU A 60 6.10 -14.30 -2.94
CA GLU A 60 4.65 -14.25 -2.80
C GLU A 60 4.20 -12.95 -2.14
N ASP A 61 4.88 -12.52 -1.08
CA ASP A 61 4.55 -11.31 -0.34
C ASP A 61 4.74 -10.03 -1.15
N PHE A 62 5.84 -9.91 -1.90
CA PHE A 62 6.02 -8.80 -2.84
C PHE A 62 4.95 -8.82 -3.94
N SER A 63 4.59 -10.01 -4.44
CA SER A 63 3.54 -10.16 -5.45
C SER A 63 2.16 -9.72 -4.92
N LYS A 64 1.80 -10.13 -3.70
CA LYS A 64 0.58 -9.67 -3.00
C LYS A 64 0.59 -8.17 -2.76
N TYR A 65 1.72 -7.61 -2.33
CA TYR A 65 1.88 -6.16 -2.14
C TYR A 65 1.60 -5.39 -3.42
N ARG A 66 2.29 -5.76 -4.51
CA ARG A 66 2.16 -5.14 -5.83
C ARG A 66 0.73 -5.25 -6.38
N ASN A 67 0.13 -6.45 -6.33
CA ASN A 67 -1.22 -6.68 -6.83
C ASN A 67 -2.28 -5.89 -6.07
N ARG A 68 -2.16 -5.77 -4.74
CA ARG A 68 -3.06 -4.95 -3.92
C ARG A 68 -3.04 -3.49 -4.32
N ILE A 69 -1.86 -2.95 -4.60
CA ILE A 69 -1.69 -1.56 -5.03
C ILE A 69 -2.26 -1.40 -6.44
N ASN A 70 -1.87 -2.25 -7.40
CA ASN A 70 -2.41 -2.14 -8.76
C ASN A 70 -3.94 -2.26 -8.82
N SER A 71 -4.54 -3.15 -8.01
CA SER A 71 -6.00 -3.32 -7.90
C SER A 71 -6.73 -2.11 -7.33
N SER A 72 -6.05 -1.29 -6.51
CA SER A 72 -6.62 -0.07 -5.94
C SER A 72 -6.42 1.19 -6.80
N GLY A 73 -5.66 1.10 -7.90
CA GLY A 73 -5.40 2.22 -8.83
C GLY A 73 -6.53 2.55 -9.80
N GLY A 74 -7.55 1.70 -9.93
CA GLY A 74 -8.64 1.93 -10.89
C GLY A 74 -9.64 3.03 -10.50
N LYS A 75 -9.58 3.57 -9.27
CA LYS A 75 -10.59 4.52 -8.74
C LYS A 75 -10.04 5.88 -8.32
N ASP A 76 -8.76 5.97 -7.96
CA ASP A 76 -8.09 7.22 -7.62
C ASP A 76 -7.12 7.58 -8.75
N LYS A 77 -7.46 8.58 -9.57
CA LYS A 77 -6.78 8.95 -10.82
C LYS A 77 -5.35 9.50 -10.64
N GLU A 78 -4.76 9.33 -9.46
CA GLU A 78 -3.41 9.78 -9.16
C GLU A 78 -2.80 8.84 -8.11
N TYR A 79 -2.26 7.71 -8.57
CA TYR A 79 -1.16 7.15 -7.82
C TYR A 79 -0.06 8.20 -7.76
N ASN A 80 0.26 8.72 -6.57
CA ASN A 80 1.40 9.60 -6.43
C ASN A 80 2.65 8.86 -6.93
N ASN A 81 3.62 9.60 -7.49
CA ASN A 81 4.81 8.99 -8.09
C ASN A 81 5.54 8.06 -7.12
N THR A 82 5.54 8.38 -5.82
CA THR A 82 6.15 7.53 -4.79
C THR A 82 5.56 6.13 -4.76
N VAL A 83 4.24 5.97 -4.81
CA VAL A 83 3.64 4.63 -4.76
C VAL A 83 3.94 3.85 -6.04
N ARG A 84 4.03 4.51 -7.20
CA ARG A 84 4.47 3.87 -8.44
C ARG A 84 5.89 3.35 -8.34
N GLU A 85 6.80 4.14 -7.76
CA GLU A 85 8.18 3.72 -7.52
C GLU A 85 8.27 2.50 -6.61
N LEU A 86 7.42 2.41 -5.57
CA LEU A 86 7.39 1.23 -4.69
C LEU A 86 6.89 -0.03 -5.42
N VAL A 87 5.92 0.11 -6.33
CA VAL A 87 5.45 -1.00 -7.18
C VAL A 87 6.57 -1.46 -8.12
N LEU A 88 7.22 -0.54 -8.81
CA LEU A 88 8.36 -0.86 -9.69
C LEU A 88 9.51 -1.52 -8.92
N SER A 89 9.83 -1.02 -7.74
CA SER A 89 10.87 -1.60 -6.89
C SER A 89 10.48 -3.01 -6.40
N SER A 90 9.19 -3.25 -6.16
CA SER A 90 8.69 -4.58 -5.83
C SER A 90 8.83 -5.54 -7.02
N ASP A 91 8.54 -5.08 -8.24
CA ASP A 91 8.70 -5.88 -9.45
C ASP A 91 10.17 -6.30 -9.66
N ILE A 92 11.13 -5.39 -9.42
CA ILE A 92 12.57 -5.71 -9.47
C ILE A 92 12.93 -6.78 -8.43
N LYS A 93 12.48 -6.64 -7.18
CA LYS A 93 12.77 -7.61 -6.12
C LYS A 93 12.13 -8.98 -6.39
N ILE A 94 10.94 -9.04 -6.98
CA ILE A 94 10.31 -10.29 -7.41
C ILE A 94 11.18 -10.99 -8.46
N GLN A 95 11.69 -10.26 -9.46
CA GLN A 95 12.55 -10.86 -10.48
C GLN A 95 13.85 -11.39 -9.87
N TYR A 96 14.49 -10.61 -9.00
CA TYR A 96 15.67 -11.08 -8.28
C TYR A 96 15.41 -12.38 -7.50
N LEU A 97 14.28 -12.45 -6.78
CA LEU A 97 13.91 -13.67 -6.03
C LEU A 97 13.63 -14.88 -6.92
N LYS A 98 13.23 -14.66 -8.17
CA LYS A 98 13.08 -15.75 -9.15
C LYS A 98 14.42 -16.17 -9.72
N ASP A 99 15.30 -15.21 -9.98
CA ASP A 99 16.65 -15.49 -10.48
C ASP A 99 17.49 -16.26 -9.43
N LEU A 100 17.21 -16.10 -8.14
CA LEU A 100 17.81 -16.89 -7.06
C LEU A 100 17.34 -18.36 -6.97
N LYS A 101 16.30 -18.73 -7.71
CA LYS A 101 15.74 -20.08 -7.68
C LYS A 101 16.59 -21.08 -8.47
N ASP A 102 17.41 -20.58 -9.40
CA ASP A 102 18.30 -21.35 -10.28
C ASP A 102 19.75 -21.33 -9.76
#